data_AF-A0A351Q7E0-F1
#
_entry.id   AF-A0A351Q7E0-F1
#
_cell.length_a   1.000
_cell.length_b   1.000
_cell.length_c   1.000
_cell.angle_alpha   90.00
_cell.angle_beta   90.00
_cell.angle_gamma   90.00
#
_symmetry.space_group_name_H-M   'P 1'
#
loop_
_entity.id
_entity.type
_entity.pdbx_description
1 polymer ?
#
loop_
_entity_poly.entity_id
_entity_poly.type
_entity_poly.pdbx_seq_one_letter_code
_entity_poly.pdbx_strand_id
1 'polypeptide(L)'
;QNGGVEIDKTCHTNVSNLLVAGEASGGVHGTNRLMGNSLLDVVVFGREAGIEAGKMFKDIQLSETSKMNLDHVKSFEKERDAAGIKSDLVSPKILPRYTHGNKEFEKAIPGATK
;
A
#
# COMPACT_ATOMS: atom_id res chain seq x y z
N GLN A 1 -4.70 -7.05 -14.76
CA GLN A 1 -4.28 -5.94 -13.90
C GLN A 1 -4.03 -4.80 -14.84
N ASN A 2 -5.06 -4.00 -15.07
CA ASN A 2 -5.11 -3.06 -16.18
C ASN A 2 -5.09 -1.60 -15.67
N GLY A 3 -4.95 -1.41 -14.35
CA GLY A 3 -4.80 -0.12 -13.68
C GLY A 3 -3.66 -0.17 -12.67
N GLY A 4 -3.41 0.93 -11.97
CA GLY A 4 -2.28 1.11 -11.07
C GLY A 4 -1.60 2.45 -11.32
N VAL A 5 -0.50 2.70 -10.62
CA VAL A 5 0.31 3.91 -10.80
C VAL A 5 1.08 3.81 -12.11
N GLU A 6 1.00 4.84 -12.95
CA GLU A 6 1.78 4.92 -14.17
C GLU A 6 3.27 4.94 -13.83
N ILE A 7 4.02 4.06 -14.50
CA ILE A 7 5.47 3.94 -14.35
C ILE A 7 6.15 3.98 -15.71
N ASP A 8 7.38 4.50 -15.73
CA ASP A 8 8.25 4.31 -16.88
C ASP A 8 8.89 2.91 -16.90
N LYS A 9 9.73 2.66 -17.91
CA LYS A 9 10.44 1.37 -18.09
C LYS A 9 11.38 1.00 -16.93
N THR A 10 11.71 1.95 -16.07
CA THR A 10 12.59 1.82 -14.90
C THR A 10 11.81 1.87 -13.57
N CYS A 11 10.49 1.71 -13.63
CA CYS A 11 9.59 1.71 -12.46
C CYS A 11 9.43 3.07 -11.76
N HIS A 12 9.89 4.17 -12.36
CA HIS A 12 9.70 5.50 -11.80
C HIS A 12 8.30 6.03 -12.11
N THR A 13 7.69 6.67 -11.11
CA THR A 13 6.44 7.43 -11.28
C THR A 13 6.73 8.87 -11.69
N ASN A 14 5.69 9.65 -11.96
CA ASN A 14 5.80 11.10 -12.13
C ASN A 14 6.10 11.85 -10.81
N VAL A 15 6.11 11.16 -9.66
CA VAL A 15 6.52 11.70 -8.37
C VAL A 15 7.99 11.40 -8.14
N SER A 16 8.78 12.43 -7.89
CA SER A 16 10.21 12.28 -7.62
C SER A 16 10.46 11.35 -6.44
N ASN A 17 11.45 10.48 -6.60
CA ASN A 17 11.88 9.49 -5.60
C ASN A 17 10.81 8.44 -5.22
N LEU A 18 9.76 8.26 -6.03
CA LEU A 18 8.77 7.22 -5.85
C LEU A 18 8.83 6.21 -7.00
N LEU A 19 9.15 4.97 -6.65
CA LEU A 19 9.11 3.82 -7.55
C LEU A 19 7.94 2.90 -7.18
N VAL A 20 7.34 2.27 -8.19
CA VAL A 20 6.22 1.33 -8.00
C VAL A 20 6.44 0.10 -8.89
N ALA A 21 6.10 -1.09 -8.39
CA ALA A 21 6.21 -2.33 -9.14
C ALA A 21 5.08 -3.30 -8.77
N GLY A 22 4.88 -4.33 -9.60
CA GLY A 22 3.92 -5.41 -9.35
C GLY A 22 2.48 -4.93 -9.44
N GLU A 23 1.62 -5.41 -8.52
CA GLU A 23 0.16 -5.19 -8.65
C GLU A 23 -0.26 -3.71 -8.54
N ALA A 24 0.57 -2.90 -7.88
CA ALA A 24 0.35 -1.48 -7.71
C ALA A 24 0.70 -0.66 -8.98
N SER A 25 1.49 -1.21 -9.90
CA SER A 25 1.88 -0.53 -11.14
C SER A 25 0.84 -0.70 -12.24
N GLY A 26 0.71 0.31 -13.10
CA GLY A 26 -0.22 0.35 -14.23
C GLY A 26 0.50 0.40 -15.58
N GLY A 27 -0.25 0.24 -16.67
CA GLY A 27 0.23 0.43 -18.04
C GLY A 27 0.91 -0.79 -18.69
N VAL A 28 1.56 -1.67 -17.91
CA VAL A 28 2.33 -2.83 -18.41
C VAL A 28 1.50 -3.78 -19.30
N HIS A 29 0.23 -3.97 -18.96
CA HIS A 29 -0.64 -4.97 -19.60
C HIS A 29 -1.65 -4.38 -20.60
N GLY A 30 -1.61 -3.06 -20.84
CA GLY A 30 -2.58 -2.37 -21.70
C GLY A 30 -4.03 -2.61 -21.27
N THR A 31 -4.94 -2.77 -22.25
CA THR A 31 -6.38 -2.97 -22.00
C THR A 31 -6.72 -4.33 -21.42
N ASN A 32 -5.88 -5.35 -21.62
CA ASN A 32 -6.15 -6.70 -21.14
C ASN A 32 -4.88 -7.45 -20.77
N ARG A 33 -4.78 -7.83 -19.49
CA ARG A 33 -3.72 -8.72 -18.99
C ARG A 33 -3.88 -10.13 -19.55
N LEU A 34 -2.81 -10.61 -20.18
CA LEU A 34 -2.67 -12.03 -20.55
C LEU A 34 -2.45 -12.89 -19.29
N MET A 35 -3.15 -14.02 -19.23
CA MET A 35 -3.05 -14.97 -18.12
C MET A 35 -1.61 -15.45 -17.93
N GLY A 36 -1.16 -15.58 -16.67
CA GLY A 36 0.18 -16.09 -16.34
C GLY A 36 1.29 -15.02 -16.26
N ASN A 37 1.07 -13.82 -16.81
CA ASN A 37 2.07 -12.75 -16.74
C ASN A 37 2.16 -12.06 -15.37
N SER A 38 1.29 -12.40 -14.42
CA SER A 38 1.26 -11.74 -13.10
C SER A 38 2.50 -11.97 -12.26
N LEU A 39 2.97 -13.22 -12.22
CA LEU A 39 4.14 -13.57 -11.44
C LEU A 39 5.40 -12.99 -12.10
N LEU A 40 5.47 -13.03 -13.43
CA LEU A 40 6.57 -12.46 -14.19
C LEU A 40 6.70 -10.96 -13.95
N ASP A 41 5.58 -10.23 -13.97
CA ASP A 41 5.48 -8.79 -13.71
C ASP A 41 6.07 -8.42 -12.33
N VAL A 42 5.60 -9.09 -11.27
CA VAL A 42 6.10 -8.85 -9.91
C VAL A 42 7.60 -9.14 -9.79
N VAL A 43 8.09 -10.22 -10.38
CA VAL A 43 9.51 -10.61 -10.26
C VAL A 43 10.42 -9.69 -11.08
N VAL A 44 10.05 -9.38 -12.32
CA VAL A 44 10.88 -8.57 -13.23
C VAL A 44 10.90 -7.11 -12.77
N PHE A 45 9.74 -6.48 -12.63
CA PHE A 45 9.67 -5.07 -12.25
C PHE A 45 9.99 -4.86 -10.77
N GLY A 46 9.72 -5.84 -9.89
CA GLY A 46 10.17 -5.78 -8.50
C GLY A 46 11.70 -5.76 -8.39
N ARG A 47 12.39 -6.58 -9.21
CA ARG A 47 13.85 -6.57 -9.28
C ARG A 47 14.38 -5.25 -9.85
N GLU A 48 13.78 -4.73 -10.92
CA GLU A 48 14.20 -3.48 -11.55
C GLU A 48 14.02 -2.29 -10.58
N ALA A 49 12.84 -2.16 -9.97
CA ALA A 49 12.58 -1.13 -8.97
C ALA A 49 13.56 -1.18 -7.80
N GLY A 50 13.94 -2.39 -7.33
CA GLY A 50 14.93 -2.55 -6.28
C GLY A 50 16.33 -2.07 -6.67
N ILE A 51 16.75 -2.32 -7.92
CA ILE A 51 18.04 -1.84 -8.44
C ILE A 51 18.04 -0.32 -8.58
N GLU A 52 16.99 0.25 -9.15
CA GLU A 52 16.86 1.70 -9.33
C GLU A 52 16.74 2.44 -7.99
N ALA A 53 15.99 1.90 -7.04
CA ALA A 53 15.94 2.43 -5.67
C ALA A 53 17.34 2.46 -5.02
N GLY A 54 18.13 1.40 -5.21
CA GLY A 54 19.50 1.32 -4.70
C GLY A 54 20.46 2.32 -5.35
N LYS A 55 20.27 2.64 -6.64
CA LYS A 55 21.03 3.68 -7.35
C LYS A 55 20.65 5.07 -6.84
N MET A 56 19.35 5.34 -6.80
CA MET A 56 18.76 6.61 -6.39
C MET A 56 19.14 6.99 -4.96
N PHE A 57 19.12 6.03 -4.02
CA PHE A 57 19.29 6.27 -2.59
C PHE A 57 20.51 7.13 -2.24
N LYS A 58 21.61 7.00 -3.00
CA LYS A 58 22.86 7.74 -2.76
C LYS A 58 22.73 9.23 -3.02
N ASP A 59 21.81 9.62 -3.90
CA ASP A 59 21.68 10.98 -4.40
C ASP A 59 20.47 11.72 -3.79
N ILE A 60 19.66 11.03 -2.97
CA ILE A 60 18.51 11.65 -2.28
C ILE A 60 19.02 12.58 -1.18
N GLN A 61 18.81 13.88 -1.38
CA GLN A 61 18.97 14.89 -0.32
C GLN A 61 17.65 15.00 0.46
N LEU A 62 17.65 14.54 1.71
CA LEU A 62 16.51 14.77 2.61
C LEU A 62 16.51 16.25 3.01
N SER A 63 15.45 16.99 2.69
CA SER A 63 15.30 18.36 3.19
C SER A 63 15.18 18.36 4.72
N GLU A 64 15.78 19.34 5.38
CA GLU A 64 15.69 19.57 6.85
C GLU A 64 14.22 19.65 7.35
N THR A 65 13.28 20.03 6.47
CA THR A 65 11.83 20.06 6.72
C THR A 65 11.21 18.65 6.86
N SER A 66 11.98 17.59 6.61
CA SER A 66 11.56 16.19 6.55
C SER A 66 12.02 15.37 7.76
N LYS A 67 11.95 15.93 8.97
CA LYS A 67 11.98 15.07 10.17
C LYS A 67 10.81 14.11 10.07
N MET A 68 11.09 12.83 9.77
CA MET A 68 10.08 11.79 9.75
C MET A 68 9.29 11.84 11.06
N ASN A 69 8.01 12.15 10.96
CA ASN A 69 7.13 12.29 12.10
C ASN A 69 5.76 11.72 11.75
N LEU A 70 4.96 11.50 12.79
CA LEU A 70 3.60 10.98 12.69
C LEU A 70 2.57 12.09 12.90
N ASP A 71 2.91 13.35 12.58
CA ASP A 71 2.01 14.47 12.88
C ASP A 71 0.74 14.43 12.02
N HIS A 72 0.81 13.83 10.82
CA HIS A 72 -0.39 13.53 10.03
C HIS A 72 -1.33 12.56 10.76
N VAL A 73 -0.80 11.52 11.43
CA VAL A 73 -1.62 10.59 12.24
C VAL A 73 -2.25 11.33 13.41
N LYS A 74 -1.48 12.14 14.13
CA LYS A 74 -2.01 12.95 15.25
C LYS A 74 -3.09 13.93 14.81
N SER A 75 -2.94 14.51 13.61
CA SER A 75 -3.92 15.45 13.05
C SER A 75 -5.22 14.73 12.69
N PHE A 76 -5.11 13.56 12.04
CA PHE A 76 -6.26 12.70 11.76
C PHE A 76 -7.01 12.27 13.04
N GLU A 77 -6.29 11.88 14.09
CA GLU A 77 -6.90 11.53 15.38
C GLU A 77 -7.68 12.69 16.00
N LYS A 78 -7.14 13.92 15.95
CA LYS A 78 -7.84 15.13 16.41
C LYS A 78 -9.10 15.41 15.60
N GLU A 79 -9.05 15.27 14.27
CA GLU A 79 -10.22 15.43 13.41
C GLU A 79 -11.30 14.41 13.75
N ARG A 80 -10.90 13.17 14.00
CA ARG A 80 -11.78 12.07 14.40
C ARG A 80 -12.47 12.35 15.74
N ASP A 81 -11.71 12.83 16.72
CA ASP A 81 -12.24 13.25 18.03
C ASP A 81 -13.21 14.44 17.90
N ALA A 82 -12.87 15.45 17.09
CA ALA A 82 -13.70 16.62 16.84
C ALA A 82 -15.01 16.28 16.12
N ALA A 83 -14.98 15.27 15.24
CA ALA A 83 -16.16 14.71 14.60
C ALA A 83 -16.99 13.80 15.53
N GLY A 84 -16.54 13.58 16.77
CA GLY A 84 -17.21 12.69 17.74
C GLY A 84 -17.14 11.21 17.37
N ILE A 85 -16.22 10.84 16.47
CA ILE A 85 -16.08 9.47 15.99
C ILE A 85 -15.25 8.68 17.00
N LYS A 86 -15.92 7.84 17.78
CA LYS A 86 -15.26 6.88 18.67
C LYS A 86 -15.29 5.49 18.04
N SER A 87 -14.13 4.87 17.94
CA SER A 87 -13.98 3.54 17.36
C SER A 87 -13.13 2.67 18.28
N ASP A 88 -13.67 1.54 18.68
CA ASP A 88 -12.94 0.49 19.41
C ASP A 88 -12.03 -0.33 18.48
N LEU A 89 -12.13 -0.11 17.16
CA LEU A 89 -11.27 -0.75 16.16
C LEU A 89 -9.87 -0.12 16.21
N VAL A 90 -8.90 -0.91 16.68
CA VAL A 90 -7.47 -0.59 16.72
C VAL A 90 -6.76 -0.72 15.37
N SER A 91 -7.42 -1.31 14.37
CA SER A 91 -6.86 -1.50 13.04
C SER A 91 -7.91 -1.29 11.95
N PRO A 92 -7.49 -0.91 10.73
CA PRO A 92 -8.37 -0.94 9.57
C PRO A 92 -8.94 -2.34 9.39
N LYS A 93 -10.25 -2.44 9.20
CA LYS A 93 -10.91 -3.71 8.93
C LYS A 93 -10.58 -4.18 7.52
N ILE A 94 -9.50 -4.96 7.39
CA ILE A 94 -9.01 -5.46 6.08
C ILE A 94 -10.00 -6.45 5.46
N LEU A 95 -10.64 -7.28 6.29
CA LEU A 95 -11.63 -8.26 5.84
C LEU A 95 -12.97 -8.03 6.55
N PRO A 96 -14.08 -7.90 5.80
CA PRO A 96 -15.43 -8.05 6.31
C PRO A 96 -15.57 -9.33 7.16
N ARG A 97 -16.58 -9.34 8.03
CA ARG A 97 -16.95 -10.57 8.73
C ARG A 97 -17.64 -11.48 7.71
N TYR A 98 -16.86 -12.38 7.09
CA TYR A 98 -17.34 -13.33 6.07
C TYR A 98 -17.96 -14.60 6.67
N THR A 99 -18.02 -14.69 7.99
CA THR A 99 -18.70 -15.76 8.70
C THR A 99 -20.20 -15.50 8.52
N HIS A 100 -20.83 -16.21 7.58
CA HIS A 100 -22.25 -16.09 7.25
C HIS A 100 -23.13 -16.67 8.39
N GLY A 101 -23.00 -16.16 9.61
CA GLY A 101 -23.67 -16.70 10.79
C GLY A 101 -23.19 -18.09 11.22
N ASN A 102 -22.00 -18.53 10.77
CA ASN A 102 -21.44 -19.80 11.17
C ASN A 102 -20.96 -19.74 12.63
N LYS A 103 -21.70 -20.40 13.53
CA LYS A 103 -21.50 -20.41 14.98
C LYS A 103 -20.09 -20.83 15.43
N GLU A 104 -19.38 -21.61 14.62
CA GLU A 104 -18.01 -22.03 14.94
C GLU A 104 -16.99 -20.90 14.84
N PHE A 105 -17.19 -19.95 13.93
CA PHE A 105 -16.28 -18.82 13.70
C PHE A 105 -16.74 -17.51 14.38
N GLU A 106 -17.91 -17.52 15.00
CA GLU A 106 -18.42 -16.43 15.86
C GLU A 106 -17.94 -16.56 17.32
N LYS A 107 -17.24 -17.65 17.65
CA LYS A 107 -16.63 -17.81 18.97
C LYS A 107 -15.55 -16.74 19.14
N ALA A 108 -15.58 -16.03 20.28
CA ALA A 108 -14.54 -15.08 20.61
C ALA A 108 -13.18 -15.80 20.63
N ILE A 109 -12.26 -15.39 19.77
CA ILE A 109 -10.89 -15.91 19.77
C ILE A 109 -10.21 -15.30 21.00
N PRO A 110 -9.69 -16.10 21.94
CA PRO A 110 -9.01 -15.58 23.12
C PRO A 110 -7.86 -14.64 22.71
N GLY A 111 -7.92 -13.38 23.16
CA GLY A 111 -6.91 -12.37 22.85
C GLY A 111 -7.15 -11.54 21.58
N ALA A 112 -8.18 -11.85 20.78
CA ALA A 112 -8.61 -10.96 19.71
C ALA A 112 -9.64 -9.96 20.26
N THR A 113 -9.39 -8.65 20.09
CA THR A 113 -10.38 -7.61 20.34
C THR A 113 -11.56 -7.76 19.38
N LYS A 114 -12.78 -7.51 19.87
CA LYS A 114 -14.03 -7.64 19.10
C LYS A 114 -14.08 -6.73 17.88
#